data_AF-A0A949FPH9-F1
#
_entry.id   AF-A0A949FPH9-F1
#
_cell.length_a   1.000
_cell.length_b   1.000
_cell.length_c   1.000
_cell.angle_alpha   90.00
_cell.angle_beta   90.00
_cell.angle_gamma   90.00
#
_symmetry.space_group_name_H-M   'P 1'
#
loop_
_entity.id
_entity.type
_entity.pdbx_description
1 polymer ?
#
loop_
_entity_poly.entity_id
_entity_poly.type
_entity_poly.pdbx_seq_one_letter_code
_entity_poly.pdbx_strand_id
1 'polypeptide(L)'
;GSELHLQSLVRLFIYPLLFSPFVAFALGSGLYALLVLLRCEGFHRSRFLDSIHVCSAGVASFARGLNDTPKMVALLTCIPNQSLALLFFFVATLIALGGLLDSKKVAETLGRKVTDMNPVQALAGNIITSILVSTASLHSFPVSTTHVSVGALAGIGASTRQAKWPKILEIAIAWVSTVPCGACFAAIVHLLLSRTLAY
;
A
#
# COMPACT_ATOMS: atom_id res chain seq x y z
N GLY A 1 20.32 20.46 -16.73
CA GLY A 1 20.06 21.32 -15.57
C GLY A 1 18.78 20.86 -14.92
N SER A 2 18.88 20.03 -13.88
CA SER A 2 17.71 19.48 -13.19
C SER A 2 17.36 20.41 -12.04
N GLU A 3 16.54 21.42 -12.31
CA GLU A 3 15.83 22.08 -11.21
C GLU A 3 14.93 21.04 -10.56
N LEU A 4 15.24 20.70 -9.31
CA LEU A 4 14.37 19.86 -8.50
C LEU A 4 13.09 20.66 -8.30
N HIS A 5 12.04 20.32 -9.06
CA HIS A 5 10.72 20.93 -8.89
C HIS A 5 10.13 20.46 -7.55
N LEU A 6 10.68 20.99 -6.45
CA LEU A 6 10.37 20.64 -5.08
C LEU A 6 8.87 20.75 -4.83
N GLN A 7 8.23 21.76 -5.43
CA GLN A 7 6.80 21.98 -5.36
C GLN A 7 6.00 20.84 -6.01
N SER A 8 6.40 20.37 -7.19
CA SER A 8 5.76 19.24 -7.87
C SER A 8 5.99 17.93 -7.11
N LEU A 9 7.18 17.74 -6.55
CA LEU A 9 7.51 16.56 -5.74
C LEU A 9 6.68 16.51 -4.45
N VAL A 10 6.59 17.62 -3.72
CA VAL A 10 5.75 17.73 -2.51
C VAL A 10 4.29 17.48 -2.85
N ARG A 11 3.78 18.13 -3.91
CA ARG A 11 2.35 18.08 -4.25
C ARG A 11 1.90 16.73 -4.81
N LEU A 12 2.71 16.12 -5.66
CA LEU A 12 2.33 14.88 -6.39
C LEU A 12 2.74 13.60 -5.65
N PHE A 13 3.74 13.67 -4.75
CA PHE A 13 4.20 12.49 -4.01
C PHE A 13 3.94 12.60 -2.52
N ILE A 14 4.39 13.68 -1.87
CA ILE A 14 4.37 13.76 -0.40
C ILE A 14 2.93 13.85 0.13
N TYR A 15 2.08 14.71 -0.45
CA TYR A 15 0.70 14.86 0.04
C TYR A 15 -0.13 13.57 -0.10
N PRO A 16 -0.20 12.89 -1.27
CA PRO A 16 -0.93 11.64 -1.37
C PRO A 16 -0.41 10.57 -0.40
N LEU A 17 0.91 10.46 -0.23
CA LEU A 17 1.53 9.51 0.70
C LEU A 17 1.19 9.80 2.16
N LEU A 18 1.17 11.07 2.56
CA LEU A 18 0.90 11.47 3.94
C LEU A 18 -0.58 11.46 4.29
N PHE A 19 -1.45 11.89 3.37
CA PHE A 19 -2.89 12.02 3.64
C PHE A 19 -3.68 10.73 3.41
N SER A 20 -3.24 9.84 2.53
CA SER A 20 -3.91 8.56 2.26
C SER A 20 -4.21 7.69 3.50
N PRO A 21 -3.34 7.54 4.51
CA PRO A 21 -3.67 6.75 5.70
C PRO A 21 -4.80 7.38 6.53
N PHE A 22 -4.91 8.72 6.57
CA PHE A 22 -5.97 9.40 7.31
C PHE A 22 -7.32 9.30 6.60
N VAL A 23 -7.33 9.43 5.27
CA VAL A 23 -8.54 9.19 4.47
C VAL A 23 -9.00 7.74 4.63
N ALA A 24 -8.06 6.79 4.57
CA ALA A 24 -8.36 5.38 4.77
C ALA A 24 -8.88 5.11 6.20
N PHE A 25 -8.31 5.75 7.22
CA PHE A 25 -8.79 5.66 8.60
C PHE A 25 -10.23 6.15 8.73
N ALA A 26 -10.54 7.34 8.20
CA ALA A 26 -11.89 7.89 8.25
C ALA A 26 -12.92 6.99 7.56
N LEU A 27 -12.57 6.44 6.38
CA LEU A 27 -13.42 5.50 5.67
C LEU A 27 -13.54 4.15 6.38
N GLY A 28 -12.48 3.69 7.04
CA GLY A 28 -12.49 2.50 7.90
C GLY A 28 -13.48 2.63 9.05
N SER A 29 -13.41 3.74 9.79
CA SER A 29 -14.34 4.03 10.87
C SER A 29 -15.78 4.22 10.36
N GLY A 30 -15.96 4.94 9.24
CA GLY A 30 -17.27 5.17 8.64
C GLY A 30 -17.93 3.89 8.12
N LEU A 31 -17.18 3.03 7.42
CA LEU A 31 -17.69 1.75 6.93
C LEU A 31 -18.02 0.82 8.09
N TYR A 32 -17.21 0.80 9.14
CA TYR A 32 -17.52 0.03 10.34
C TYR A 32 -18.81 0.53 11.02
N ALA A 33 -18.98 1.85 11.17
CA ALA A 33 -20.23 2.42 11.69
C ALA A 33 -21.45 2.03 10.83
N LEU A 34 -21.31 2.00 9.50
CA LEU A 34 -22.35 1.50 8.61
C LEU A 34 -22.66 0.01 8.85
N LEU A 35 -21.65 -0.83 9.05
CA LEU A 35 -21.84 -2.25 9.36
C LEU A 35 -22.58 -2.46 10.70
N VAL A 36 -22.32 -1.62 11.71
CA VAL A 36 -23.07 -1.58 12.98
C VAL A 36 -24.54 -1.25 12.71
N LEU A 37 -24.79 -0.16 11.97
CA LEU A 37 -26.14 0.32 11.66
C LEU A 37 -26.96 -0.74 10.91
N LEU A 38 -26.33 -1.46 9.98
CA LEU A 38 -26.95 -2.55 9.22
C LEU A 38 -27.03 -3.88 9.98
N ARG A 39 -26.57 -3.94 11.24
CA ARG A 39 -26.48 -5.16 12.07
C ARG A 39 -25.68 -6.29 11.42
N CYS A 40 -24.68 -5.94 10.61
CA CYS A 40 -23.80 -6.88 9.91
C CYS A 40 -22.61 -7.35 10.76
N GLU A 41 -22.46 -6.90 12.00
CA GLU A 41 -21.29 -7.23 12.83
C GLU A 41 -21.27 -8.67 13.35
N GLY A 42 -22.46 -9.26 13.49
CA GLY A 42 -22.66 -10.61 14.03
C GLY A 42 -22.70 -11.73 12.98
N PHE A 43 -22.35 -11.45 11.72
CA PHE A 43 -22.31 -12.49 10.69
C PHE A 43 -21.28 -13.56 11.10
N HIS A 44 -21.79 -14.77 11.33
CA HIS A 44 -20.95 -15.92 11.61
C HIS A 44 -20.16 -16.28 10.36
N ARG A 45 -18.94 -16.77 10.57
CA ARG A 45 -18.08 -17.24 9.48
C ARG A 45 -18.84 -18.29 8.66
N SER A 46 -19.03 -18.01 7.38
CA SER A 46 -19.71 -18.88 6.43
C SER A 46 -18.84 -19.08 5.19
N ARG A 47 -19.06 -20.19 4.47
CA ARG A 47 -18.33 -20.44 3.20
C ARG A 47 -18.52 -19.31 2.19
N PHE A 48 -19.71 -18.70 2.17
CA PHE A 48 -20.01 -17.56 1.30
C PHE A 48 -19.20 -16.31 1.67
N LEU A 49 -19.13 -15.99 2.97
CA LEU A 49 -18.35 -14.86 3.46
C LEU A 49 -16.85 -15.05 3.20
N ASP A 50 -16.34 -16.27 3.42
CA ASP A 50 -14.94 -16.62 3.13
C ASP A 50 -14.63 -16.45 1.63
N SER A 51 -15.52 -16.88 0.73
CA SER A 51 -15.37 -16.69 -0.72
C SER A 51 -15.34 -15.20 -1.12
N ILE A 52 -16.24 -14.38 -0.55
CA ILE A 52 -16.23 -12.93 -0.81
C ILE A 52 -14.96 -12.29 -0.26
N HIS A 53 -14.52 -12.70 0.94
CA HIS A 53 -13.28 -12.20 1.53
C HIS A 53 -12.08 -12.51 0.63
N VAL A 54 -11.94 -13.74 0.14
CA VAL A 54 -10.87 -14.13 -0.80
C VAL A 54 -10.97 -13.33 -2.10
N CYS A 55 -12.18 -13.15 -2.65
CA CYS A 55 -12.39 -12.31 -3.83
C CYS A 55 -11.92 -10.87 -3.59
N SER A 56 -12.30 -10.27 -2.45
CA SER A 56 -11.87 -8.91 -2.08
C SER A 56 -10.37 -8.79 -1.90
N ALA A 57 -9.70 -9.83 -1.38
CA ALA A 57 -8.26 -9.87 -1.28
C ALA A 57 -7.60 -9.93 -2.68
N GLY A 58 -8.22 -10.65 -3.62
CA GLY A 58 -7.84 -10.64 -5.03
C GLY A 58 -7.95 -9.24 -5.66
N VAL A 59 -9.05 -8.53 -5.42
CA VAL A 59 -9.22 -7.14 -5.89
C VAL A 59 -8.19 -6.20 -5.26
N ALA A 60 -7.90 -6.36 -3.96
CA ALA A 60 -6.88 -5.56 -3.28
C ALA A 60 -5.47 -5.84 -3.83
N SER A 61 -5.19 -7.10 -4.17
CA SER A 61 -3.95 -7.51 -4.83
C SER A 61 -3.83 -6.93 -6.24
N PHE A 62 -4.92 -6.94 -7.02
CA PHE A 62 -4.98 -6.31 -8.33
C PHE A 62 -4.74 -4.80 -8.25
N ALA A 63 -5.42 -4.11 -7.33
CA ALA A 63 -5.23 -2.67 -7.10
C ALA A 63 -3.78 -2.34 -6.74
N ARG A 64 -3.13 -3.18 -5.92
CA ARG A 64 -1.70 -3.08 -5.62
C ARG A 64 -0.84 -3.21 -6.88
N GLY A 65 -1.11 -4.21 -7.73
CA GLY A 65 -0.41 -4.38 -9.01
C GLY A 65 -0.56 -3.18 -9.94
N LEU A 66 -1.78 -2.66 -10.08
CA LEU A 66 -2.10 -1.48 -10.89
C LEU A 66 -1.33 -0.23 -10.42
N ASN A 67 -1.20 -0.04 -9.11
CA ASN A 67 -0.52 1.10 -8.50
C ASN A 67 1.00 0.99 -8.50
N ASP A 68 1.56 -0.20 -8.27
CA ASP A 68 3.00 -0.37 -8.02
C ASP A 68 3.80 -0.75 -9.28
N THR A 69 3.18 -1.40 -10.27
CA THR A 69 3.86 -1.78 -11.53
C THR A 69 4.40 -0.55 -12.28
N PRO A 70 3.62 0.53 -12.52
CA PRO A 70 4.14 1.70 -13.24
C PRO A 70 5.32 2.38 -12.53
N LYS A 71 5.35 2.36 -11.19
CA LYS A 71 6.45 2.95 -10.41
C LYS A 71 7.77 2.22 -10.65
N MET A 72 7.73 0.89 -10.75
CA MET A 72 8.90 0.08 -11.02
C MET A 72 9.31 0.15 -12.49
N VAL A 73 8.35 0.13 -13.41
CA VAL A 73 8.62 0.29 -14.85
C VAL A 73 9.29 1.63 -15.13
N ALA A 74 8.85 2.72 -14.49
CA ALA A 74 9.46 4.05 -14.64
C ALA A 74 10.94 4.11 -14.25
N LEU A 75 11.41 3.25 -13.33
CA LEU A 75 12.84 3.15 -13.01
C LEU A 75 13.64 2.46 -14.12
N LEU A 76 13.00 1.57 -14.87
CA LEU A 76 13.64 0.79 -15.94
C LEU A 76 13.64 1.50 -17.29
N THR A 77 12.85 2.58 -17.46
CA THR A 77 12.81 3.33 -18.73
C THR A 77 14.11 4.07 -19.05
N CYS A 78 15.07 4.14 -18.12
CA CYS A 78 16.41 4.66 -18.40
C CYS A 78 17.24 3.72 -19.30
N ILE A 79 16.84 2.45 -19.43
CA ILE A 79 17.49 1.48 -20.31
C ILE A 79 17.01 1.73 -21.75
N PRO A 80 17.90 2.11 -22.68
CA PRO A 80 17.49 2.42 -24.06
C PRO A 80 16.99 1.17 -24.79
N ASN A 81 16.16 1.38 -25.81
CA ASN A 81 15.69 0.36 -26.76
C ASN A 81 14.84 -0.78 -26.15
N GLN A 82 14.17 -0.54 -25.03
CA GLN A 82 13.24 -1.53 -24.43
C GLN A 82 11.78 -1.25 -24.81
N SER A 83 11.04 -2.32 -25.12
CA SER A 83 9.59 -2.22 -25.30
C SER A 83 8.91 -2.01 -23.96
N LEU A 84 8.05 -1.00 -23.86
CA LEU A 84 7.30 -0.71 -22.65
C LEU A 84 6.45 -1.92 -22.22
N ALA A 85 5.82 -2.62 -23.17
CA ALA A 85 5.03 -3.82 -22.89
C ALA A 85 5.87 -4.93 -22.24
N LEU A 86 7.13 -5.10 -22.68
CA LEU A 86 8.04 -6.09 -22.12
C LEU A 86 8.47 -5.73 -20.70
N LEU A 87 8.72 -4.45 -20.43
CA LEU A 87 9.01 -3.97 -19.06
C LEU A 87 7.83 -4.21 -18.12
N PHE A 88 6.60 -3.90 -18.55
CA PHE A 88 5.40 -4.18 -17.76
C PHE A 88 5.23 -5.67 -17.47
N PHE A 89 5.39 -6.53 -18.48
CA PHE A 89 5.31 -7.98 -18.31
C PHE A 89 6.37 -8.48 -17.31
N PHE A 90 7.63 -8.07 -17.49
CA PHE A 90 8.74 -8.46 -16.63
C PHE A 90 8.51 -8.04 -15.16
N VAL A 91 8.16 -6.78 -14.93
CA VAL A 91 7.88 -6.25 -13.59
C VAL A 91 6.69 -6.97 -12.96
N ALA A 92 5.59 -7.19 -13.70
CA ALA A 92 4.43 -7.90 -13.20
C ALA A 92 4.76 -9.33 -12.79
N THR A 93 5.57 -10.05 -13.57
CA THR A 93 6.05 -11.40 -13.22
C THR A 93 6.90 -11.38 -11.94
N LEU A 94 7.81 -10.43 -11.80
CA LEU A 94 8.64 -10.32 -10.58
C LEU A 94 7.82 -9.96 -9.34
N ILE A 95 6.82 -9.07 -9.46
CA ILE A 95 5.91 -8.75 -8.35
C ILE A 95 5.12 -10.01 -7.95
N ALA A 96 4.62 -10.78 -8.92
CA ALA A 96 3.90 -12.03 -8.64
C ALA A 96 4.81 -13.06 -7.94
N LEU A 97 6.02 -13.27 -8.44
CA LEU A 97 6.99 -14.19 -7.84
C LEU A 97 7.40 -13.76 -6.42
N GLY A 98 7.71 -12.48 -6.21
CA GLY A 98 8.03 -11.95 -4.89
C GLY A 98 6.88 -12.12 -3.89
N GLY A 99 5.65 -11.92 -4.35
CA GLY A 99 4.44 -12.16 -3.55
C GLY A 99 4.28 -13.63 -3.14
N LEU A 100 4.64 -14.58 -3.99
CA LEU A 100 4.61 -16.00 -3.66
C LEU A 100 5.70 -16.42 -2.65
N LEU A 101 6.86 -15.77 -2.69
CA LEU A 101 8.01 -16.15 -1.87
C LEU A 101 7.97 -15.64 -0.42
N ASP A 102 7.62 -14.36 -0.18
CA ASP A 102 7.79 -13.74 1.15
C ASP A 102 6.61 -12.88 1.65
N SER A 103 5.40 -13.07 1.12
CA SER A 103 4.22 -12.29 1.55
C SER A 103 3.73 -12.61 2.97
N LYS A 104 4.12 -13.75 3.54
CA LYS A 104 3.57 -14.28 4.81
C LYS A 104 3.76 -13.33 5.99
N LYS A 105 4.96 -12.77 6.17
CA LYS A 105 5.27 -11.88 7.31
C LYS A 105 4.45 -10.58 7.27
N VAL A 106 4.23 -10.04 6.07
CA VAL A 106 3.42 -8.84 5.88
C VAL A 106 1.95 -9.16 6.14
N ALA A 107 1.45 -10.29 5.62
CA ALA A 107 0.08 -10.73 5.85
C ALA A 107 -0.20 -10.96 7.35
N GLU A 108 0.73 -11.58 8.09
CA GLU A 108 0.61 -11.75 9.54
C GLU A 108 0.60 -10.42 10.31
N THR A 109 1.43 -9.47 9.89
CA THR A 109 1.49 -8.15 10.51
C THR A 109 0.18 -7.39 10.31
N LEU A 110 -0.33 -7.35 9.08
CA LEU A 110 -1.60 -6.69 8.77
C LEU A 110 -2.80 -7.40 9.43
N GLY A 111 -2.84 -8.73 9.37
CA GLY A 111 -3.98 -9.53 9.82
C GLY A 111 -4.06 -9.72 11.34
N ARG A 112 -2.96 -9.57 12.08
CA ARG A 112 -2.94 -9.84 13.53
C ARG A 112 -2.32 -8.74 14.38
N LYS A 113 -1.40 -7.95 13.84
CA LYS A 113 -0.62 -7.00 14.64
C LYS A 113 -1.13 -5.57 14.57
N VAL A 114 -2.00 -5.22 13.61
CA VAL A 114 -2.62 -3.89 13.49
C VAL A 114 -3.91 -3.78 14.32
N THR A 115 -4.81 -4.74 14.16
CA THR A 115 -6.04 -4.88 14.95
C THR A 115 -6.41 -6.35 14.96
N ASP A 116 -7.04 -6.81 16.04
CA ASP A 116 -7.76 -8.08 15.98
C ASP A 116 -9.01 -7.85 15.12
N MET A 117 -9.21 -8.67 14.10
CA MET A 117 -10.29 -8.47 13.14
C MET A 117 -11.06 -9.75 12.86
N ASN A 118 -12.38 -9.63 12.73
CA ASN A 118 -13.23 -10.70 12.22
C ASN A 118 -13.24 -10.71 10.67
N PRO A 119 -13.76 -11.77 10.01
CA PRO A 119 -13.75 -11.85 8.56
C PRO A 119 -14.49 -10.70 7.84
N VAL A 120 -15.55 -10.15 8.46
CA VAL A 120 -16.31 -9.00 7.91
C VAL A 120 -15.46 -7.72 7.93
N GLN A 121 -14.75 -7.48 9.02
CA GLN A 121 -13.82 -6.35 9.16
C GLN A 121 -12.63 -6.48 8.20
N ALA A 122 -12.11 -7.70 8.02
CA ALA A 122 -11.05 -7.97 7.06
C ALA A 122 -11.51 -7.73 5.61
N LEU A 123 -12.73 -8.16 5.26
CA LEU A 123 -13.38 -7.83 3.99
C LEU A 123 -13.55 -6.32 3.80
N ALA A 124 -14.05 -5.61 4.82
CA ALA A 124 -14.22 -4.15 4.78
C ALA A 124 -12.88 -3.43 4.52
N GLY A 125 -11.80 -3.83 5.21
CA GLY A 125 -10.46 -3.29 5.00
C GLY A 125 -9.93 -3.51 3.58
N ASN A 126 -10.18 -4.69 3.00
CA ASN A 126 -9.83 -4.99 1.62
C ASN A 126 -10.61 -4.13 0.61
N ILE A 127 -11.91 -3.92 0.83
CA ILE A 127 -12.76 -3.10 -0.05
C ILE A 127 -12.27 -1.64 -0.03
N ILE A 128 -12.06 -1.06 1.16
CA ILE A 128 -11.56 0.31 1.29
C ILE A 128 -10.21 0.46 0.60
N THR A 129 -9.29 -0.48 0.86
CA THR A 129 -7.97 -0.48 0.21
C THR A 129 -8.11 -0.53 -1.30
N SER A 130 -8.93 -1.45 -1.82
CA SER A 130 -9.11 -1.66 -3.26
C SER A 130 -9.65 -0.41 -3.94
N ILE A 131 -10.69 0.20 -3.37
CA ILE A 131 -11.30 1.41 -3.92
C ILE A 131 -10.30 2.55 -3.90
N LEU A 132 -9.66 2.84 -2.77
CA LEU A 132 -8.77 3.99 -2.64
C LEU A 132 -7.55 3.87 -3.55
N VAL A 133 -6.94 2.69 -3.59
CA VAL A 133 -5.75 2.46 -4.42
C VAL A 133 -6.12 2.48 -5.90
N SER A 134 -7.26 1.90 -6.29
CA SER A 134 -7.69 1.91 -7.70
C SER A 134 -8.04 3.32 -8.16
N THR A 135 -8.80 4.08 -7.37
CA THR A 135 -9.12 5.49 -7.66
C THR A 135 -7.85 6.34 -7.74
N ALA A 136 -6.91 6.17 -6.80
CA ALA A 136 -5.63 6.87 -6.87
C ALA A 136 -4.85 6.52 -8.15
N SER A 137 -4.82 5.24 -8.54
CA SER A 137 -4.16 4.78 -9.76
C SER A 137 -4.79 5.37 -11.01
N LEU A 138 -6.12 5.45 -11.09
CA LEU A 138 -6.84 6.08 -12.20
C LEU A 138 -6.51 7.57 -12.34
N HIS A 139 -6.33 8.26 -11.22
CA HIS A 139 -5.90 9.67 -11.20
C HIS A 139 -4.37 9.84 -11.28
N SER A 140 -3.62 8.76 -11.51
CA SER A 140 -2.15 8.77 -11.57
C SER A 140 -1.47 9.32 -10.29
N PHE A 141 -2.14 9.20 -9.14
CA PHE A 141 -1.57 9.57 -7.85
C PHE A 141 -0.80 8.40 -7.26
N PRO A 142 0.52 8.55 -7.03
CA PRO A 142 1.31 7.50 -6.41
C PRO A 142 0.95 7.40 -4.92
N VAL A 143 0.20 6.37 -4.56
CA VAL A 143 -0.15 6.09 -3.16
C VAL A 143 0.59 4.88 -2.63
N SER A 144 0.81 4.83 -1.31
CA SER A 144 1.32 3.64 -0.64
C SER A 144 0.16 2.73 -0.27
N THR A 145 0.12 1.52 -0.87
CA THR A 145 -0.91 0.52 -0.54
C THR A 145 -0.85 0.10 0.93
N THR A 146 0.34 0.12 1.55
CA THR A 146 0.48 -0.20 2.98
C THR A 146 -0.06 0.91 3.88
N HIS A 147 0.10 2.18 3.52
CA HIS A 147 -0.50 3.29 4.27
C HIS A 147 -2.03 3.21 4.24
N VAL A 148 -2.58 2.96 3.04
CA VAL A 148 -4.03 2.82 2.88
C VAL A 148 -4.56 1.62 3.66
N SER A 149 -3.96 0.43 3.52
CA SER A 149 -4.43 -0.76 4.24
C SER A 149 -4.31 -0.63 5.76
N VAL A 150 -3.17 -0.15 6.26
CA VAL A 150 -2.99 0.05 7.71
C VAL A 150 -3.92 1.14 8.23
N GLY A 151 -4.12 2.23 7.48
CA GLY A 151 -5.06 3.29 7.83
C GLY A 151 -6.49 2.77 7.94
N ALA A 152 -6.97 2.03 6.94
CA ALA A 152 -8.31 1.42 6.96
C ALA A 152 -8.50 0.48 8.15
N LEU A 153 -7.53 -0.40 8.40
CA LEU A 153 -7.57 -1.33 9.53
C LEU A 153 -7.48 -0.62 10.88
N ALA A 154 -6.68 0.44 11.00
CA ALA A 154 -6.61 1.26 12.19
C ALA A 154 -7.95 1.99 12.47
N GLY A 155 -8.63 2.48 11.43
CA GLY A 155 -9.94 3.13 11.55
C GLY A 155 -11.04 2.17 12.02
N ILE A 156 -11.04 0.95 11.47
CA ILE A 156 -11.91 -0.14 11.93
C ILE A 156 -11.57 -0.51 13.37
N GLY A 157 -10.28 -0.74 13.66
CA GLY A 157 -9.79 -1.11 14.99
C GLY A 157 -10.04 -0.05 16.06
N ALA A 158 -10.01 1.23 15.72
CA ALA A 158 -10.35 2.32 16.62
C ALA A 158 -11.83 2.28 17.00
N SER A 159 -12.69 1.92 16.02
CA SER A 159 -14.14 1.84 16.21
C SER A 159 -14.55 0.59 17.02
N THR A 160 -13.84 -0.53 16.84
CA THR A 160 -14.01 -1.76 17.63
C THR A 160 -13.30 -1.71 18.98
N ARG A 161 -12.47 -0.68 19.22
CA ARG A 161 -11.52 -0.59 20.36
C ARG A 161 -10.49 -1.73 20.42
N GLN A 162 -10.15 -2.32 19.29
CA GLN A 162 -9.16 -3.41 19.15
C GLN A 162 -7.87 -2.97 18.42
N ALA A 163 -7.74 -1.69 18.11
CA ALA A 163 -6.53 -1.13 17.49
C ALA A 163 -5.29 -1.31 18.39
N LYS A 164 -4.22 -1.86 17.81
CA LYS A 164 -2.93 -2.07 18.48
C LYS A 164 -2.02 -0.87 18.25
N TRP A 165 -2.32 0.25 18.92
CA TRP A 165 -1.62 1.53 18.76
C TRP A 165 -0.09 1.48 18.81
N PRO A 166 0.55 0.72 19.73
CA PRO A 166 2.00 0.63 19.75
C PRO A 166 2.58 0.09 18.43
N LYS A 167 1.93 -0.91 17.83
CA LYS A 167 2.35 -1.46 16.55
C LYS A 167 2.05 -0.51 15.39
N ILE A 168 0.90 0.15 15.41
CA ILE A 168 0.54 1.15 14.38
C ILE A 168 1.58 2.28 14.39
N LEU A 169 1.99 2.76 15.56
CA LEU A 169 3.02 3.79 15.70
C LEU A 169 4.39 3.30 15.22
N GLU A 170 4.80 2.08 15.55
CA GLU A 170 6.04 1.48 15.04
C GLU A 170 6.05 1.43 13.51
N ILE A 171 4.93 1.05 12.90
CA ILE A 171 4.76 1.06 11.44
C ILE A 171 4.84 2.49 10.89
N ALA A 172 4.19 3.47 11.54
CA ALA A 172 4.22 4.87 11.11
C ALA A 172 5.62 5.48 11.18
N ILE A 173 6.39 5.16 12.23
CA ILE A 173 7.80 5.56 12.36
C ILE A 173 8.61 4.97 11.20
N ALA A 174 8.41 3.68 10.88
CA ALA A 174 9.08 3.04 9.76
C ALA A 174 8.78 3.73 8.41
N TRP A 175 7.56 4.19 8.18
CA TRP A 175 7.19 4.93 6.97
C TRP A 175 7.97 6.24 6.84
N VAL A 176 8.09 7.00 7.93
CA VAL A 176 8.85 8.26 7.91
C VAL A 176 10.35 8.01 7.79
N SER A 177 10.88 6.97 8.44
CA SER A 177 12.31 6.66 8.40
C SER A 177 12.80 6.07 7.07
N THR A 178 11.94 5.39 6.32
CA THR A 178 12.34 4.75 5.06
C THR A 178 12.75 5.75 3.98
N VAL A 179 12.12 6.92 3.92
CA VAL A 179 12.44 7.99 2.95
C VAL A 179 13.88 8.52 3.11
N PRO A 180 14.32 9.02 4.29
CA PRO A 180 15.69 9.51 4.47
C PRO A 180 16.72 8.39 4.33
N CYS A 181 16.43 7.18 4.81
CA CYS A 181 17.33 6.04 4.65
C CYS A 181 17.52 5.69 3.16
N GLY A 182 16.44 5.65 2.38
CA GLY A 182 16.50 5.42 0.93
C GLY A 182 17.27 6.51 0.19
N ALA A 183 17.05 7.78 0.56
CA ALA A 183 17.79 8.91 -0.02
C ALA A 183 19.29 8.84 0.28
N CYS A 184 19.66 8.54 1.53
CA CYS A 184 21.06 8.37 1.92
C CYS A 184 21.72 7.20 1.17
N PHE A 185 21.02 6.06 1.07
CA PHE A 185 21.52 4.90 0.35
C PHE A 185 21.73 5.21 -1.15
N ALA A 186 20.77 5.85 -1.79
CA ALA A 186 20.89 6.28 -3.20
C ALA A 186 22.07 7.24 -3.40
N ALA A 187 22.27 8.20 -2.49
CA ALA A 187 23.39 9.12 -2.55
C ALA A 187 24.75 8.40 -2.44
N ILE A 188 24.88 7.44 -1.50
CA ILE A 188 26.09 6.64 -1.33
C ILE A 188 26.39 5.84 -2.60
N VAL A 189 25.39 5.13 -3.14
CA VAL A 189 25.55 4.33 -4.37
C VAL A 189 25.96 5.22 -5.55
N HIS A 190 25.36 6.40 -5.69
CA HIS A 190 25.73 7.35 -6.74
C HIS A 190 27.17 7.85 -6.61
N LEU A 191 27.62 8.17 -5.39
CA LEU A 191 29.00 8.58 -5.14
C LEU A 191 30.01 7.47 -5.43
N LEU A 192 29.66 6.22 -5.14
CA LEU A 192 30.52 5.07 -5.45
C LEU A 192 30.61 4.85 -6.98
N LEU A 193 29.47 4.81 -7.67
CA LEU A 193 29.41 4.60 -9.12
C LEU A 193 30.12 5.71 -9.90
N SER A 194 29.92 6.98 -9.52
CA SER A 194 30.57 8.12 -10.16
C SER A 194 32.09 8.09 -9.98
N ARG A 195 32.60 7.60 -8.84
CA ARG A 195 34.04 7.40 -8.64
C ARG A 195 34.62 6.27 -9.48
N THR A 196 33.87 5.18 -9.68
CA THR A 196 34.36 4.03 -10.47
C THR A 196 34.26 4.25 -11.98
N LEU A 197 33.26 5.01 -12.46
CA LEU A 197 33.03 5.29 -13.88
C LEU A 197 33.74 6.56 -14.39
N ALA A 198 34.38 7.33 -13.49
CA ALA A 198 35.23 8.46 -13.84
C ALA A 198 36.67 8.05 -14.21
N TYR A 199 36.94 6.75 -14.27
CA TYR A 199 38.13 6.12 -14.88
C TYR A 199 37.68 5.30 -16.09
#